data_AF-A0A4Q5ZC20-F1
#
_entry.id   AF-A0A4Q5ZC20-F1
#
_cell.length_a   1.000
_cell.length_b   1.000
_cell.length_c   1.000
_cell.angle_alpha   90.00
_cell.angle_beta   90.00
_cell.angle_gamma   90.00
#
_symmetry.space_group_name_H-M   'P 1'
#
loop_
_entity.id
_entity.type
_entity.pdbx_description
1 polymer ?
#
loop_
_entity_poly.entity_id
_entity_poly.type
_entity_poly.pdbx_seq_one_letter_code
_entity_poly.pdbx_strand_id
1 'polypeptide(L)'
;MKDDLPYIVSTASLSPEHIARFRNAGLEIHPLRFIETNISISTGNRVRIAELQNNKSTVVFTSAHAVKAIVSMLASTPDWKAACIGGATRQELEWSYPAIPVIAIAMLTFTGIFNIKAINRSSAAVLFVVWLFSLGTMLFYISKVFNDFRSSASCR
;
A
#
# COMPACT_ATOMS: atom_id res chain seq x y z
N MET A 1 -43.19 -21.92 8.67
CA MET A 1 -42.57 -20.70 9.24
C MET A 1 -41.44 -20.32 8.32
N LYS A 2 -41.46 -19.10 7.78
CA LYS A 2 -40.35 -18.58 7.00
C LYS A 2 -39.38 -18.07 8.06
N ASP A 3 -38.26 -18.76 8.25
CA ASP A 3 -37.27 -18.34 9.23
C ASP A 3 -36.70 -17.01 8.75
N ASP A 4 -37.08 -15.92 9.42
CA ASP A 4 -36.60 -14.58 9.10
C ASP A 4 -35.09 -14.56 9.39
N LEU A 5 -34.31 -14.36 8.33
CA LEU A 5 -32.86 -14.30 8.42
C LEU A 5 -32.46 -13.11 9.30
N PRO A 6 -31.40 -13.24 10.14
CA PRO A 6 -30.92 -12.13 10.95
C PRO A 6 -30.53 -10.94 10.06
N TYR A 7 -31.05 -9.76 10.40
CA TYR A 7 -30.86 -8.51 9.67
C TYR A 7 -29.77 -7.65 10.30
N ILE A 8 -28.76 -7.29 9.52
CA ILE A 8 -27.60 -6.49 9.96
C ILE A 8 -27.54 -5.20 9.14
N VAL A 9 -27.38 -4.07 9.83
CA VAL A 9 -27.06 -2.79 9.18
C VAL A 9 -25.58 -2.51 9.34
N SER A 10 -24.88 -2.27 8.24
CA SER A 10 -23.49 -1.83 8.27
C SER A 10 -23.40 -0.35 7.97
N THR A 11 -22.74 0.41 8.85
CA THR A 11 -22.46 1.83 8.62
C THR A 11 -21.21 2.06 7.77
N ALA A 12 -20.42 1.00 7.54
CA ALA A 12 -19.24 1.03 6.70
C ALA A 12 -19.60 0.69 5.24
N SER A 13 -18.81 1.22 4.31
CA SER A 13 -18.89 0.79 2.91
C SER A 13 -18.42 -0.65 2.80
N LEU A 14 -19.34 -1.54 2.43
CA LEU A 14 -19.05 -2.93 2.12
C LEU A 14 -18.90 -3.10 0.61
N SER A 15 -17.89 -3.87 0.18
CA SER A 15 -17.80 -4.32 -1.20
C SER A 15 -18.95 -5.30 -1.50
N PRO A 16 -19.37 -5.43 -2.77
CA PRO A 16 -20.37 -6.42 -3.19
C PRO A 16 -20.02 -7.84 -2.74
N GLU A 17 -18.73 -8.19 -2.76
CA GLU A 17 -18.22 -9.48 -2.31
C GLU A 17 -18.52 -9.75 -0.83
N HIS A 18 -18.32 -8.76 0.05
CA HIS A 18 -18.63 -8.92 1.47
C HIS A 18 -20.14 -9.15 1.66
N ILE A 19 -20.98 -8.40 0.96
CA ILE A 19 -22.45 -8.56 1.01
C ILE A 19 -22.85 -9.97 0.55
N ALA A 20 -22.23 -10.48 -0.51
CA ALA A 20 -22.46 -11.84 -1.00
C ALA A 20 -22.04 -12.90 0.02
N ARG A 21 -20.91 -12.72 0.71
CA ARG A 21 -20.46 -13.63 1.78
C ARG A 21 -21.44 -13.69 2.95
N PHE A 22 -22.01 -12.56 3.37
CA PHE A 22 -23.04 -12.54 4.42
C PHE A 22 -24.32 -13.25 3.96
N ARG A 23 -24.76 -13.01 2.72
CA ARG A 23 -25.92 -13.70 2.15
C ARG A 23 -25.73 -15.22 2.08
N ASN A 24 -24.56 -15.68 1.65
CA ASN A 24 -24.23 -17.11 1.59
C ASN A 24 -24.16 -17.75 2.99
N ALA A 25 -23.92 -16.97 4.04
CA ALA A 25 -23.96 -17.42 5.42
C ALA A 25 -25.37 -17.38 6.04
N GLY A 26 -26.41 -17.06 5.27
CA GLY A 26 -27.77 -16.93 5.77
C GLY A 26 -28.01 -15.64 6.57
N LEU A 27 -27.30 -14.56 6.25
CA LEU A 27 -27.46 -13.24 6.88
C LEU A 27 -27.88 -12.20 5.85
N GLU A 28 -28.84 -11.36 6.20
CA GLU A 28 -29.21 -10.20 5.39
C GLU A 28 -28.44 -8.98 5.89
N ILE A 29 -27.63 -8.36 5.02
CA ILE A 29 -26.85 -7.17 5.37
C ILE A 29 -27.18 -6.00 4.45
N HIS A 30 -27.45 -4.84 5.06
CA HIS A 30 -27.74 -3.60 4.35
C HIS A 30 -26.68 -2.55 4.69
N PRO A 31 -25.81 -2.18 3.73
CA PRO A 31 -24.90 -1.08 3.93
C PRO A 31 -25.65 0.25 3.88
N LEU A 32 -25.69 0.96 5.00
CA LEU A 32 -26.24 2.30 5.12
C LEU A 32 -25.07 3.28 5.34
N ARG A 33 -24.69 4.02 4.28
CA ARG A 33 -23.61 5.00 4.38
C ARG A 33 -24.13 6.23 5.12
N PHE A 34 -23.76 6.37 6.38
CA PHE A 34 -24.11 7.55 7.18
C PHE A 34 -23.04 8.64 7.12
N ILE A 35 -21.79 8.27 6.82
CA ILE A 35 -20.65 9.19 6.80
C ILE A 35 -20.04 9.20 5.40
N GLU A 36 -20.09 10.35 4.74
CA GLU A 36 -19.36 10.61 3.51
C GLU A 36 -18.10 11.41 3.82
N THR A 37 -16.96 10.94 3.30
CA THR A 37 -15.69 11.65 3.45
C THR A 37 -15.34 12.28 2.11
N ASN A 38 -15.40 13.60 2.06
CA ASN A 38 -14.92 14.37 0.92
C ASN A 38 -13.56 15.00 1.25
N ILE A 39 -12.65 14.95 0.28
CA ILE A 39 -11.37 15.62 0.43
C ILE A 39 -11.61 17.13 0.38
N SER A 40 -11.47 17.78 1.53
CA SER A 40 -11.52 19.24 1.64
C SER A 40 -10.11 19.77 1.90
N ILE A 41 -9.49 20.35 0.88
CA ILE A 41 -8.16 20.95 0.99
C ILE A 41 -8.26 22.41 0.57
N SER A 42 -8.04 23.31 1.53
CA SER A 42 -7.97 24.74 1.29
C SER A 42 -6.68 25.12 0.55
N THR A 43 -6.71 26.26 -0.15
CA THR A 43 -5.51 26.83 -0.80
C THR A 43 -4.37 27.04 0.19
N GLY A 44 -4.67 27.50 1.41
CA GLY A 44 -3.67 27.68 2.48
C GLY A 44 -2.99 26.37 2.89
N ASN A 45 -3.77 25.27 2.99
CA ASN A 45 -3.21 23.96 3.32
C ASN A 45 -2.29 23.45 2.20
N ARG A 46 -2.63 23.69 0.93
CA ARG A 46 -1.77 23.30 -0.21
C ARG A 46 -0.41 23.98 -0.16
N VAL A 47 -0.40 25.29 0.07
CA VAL A 47 0.86 26.05 0.22
C VAL A 47 1.68 25.50 1.38
N ARG A 48 1.04 25.25 2.52
CA ARG A 48 1.73 24.71 3.71
C ARG A 48 2.31 23.32 3.48
N ILE A 49 1.60 22.45 2.77
CA ILE A 49 2.07 21.10 2.44
C ILE A 49 3.26 21.18 1.47
N ALA A 50 3.22 22.08 0.48
CA ALA A 50 4.34 22.30 -0.44
C ALA A 50 5.58 22.85 0.29
N GLU A 51 5.40 23.75 1.26
CA GLU A 51 6.49 24.21 2.13
C GLU A 51 7.08 23.05 2.95
N LEU A 52 6.22 22.21 3.54
CA LEU A 52 6.65 21.06 4.33
C LEU A 52 7.38 20.03 3.47
N GLN A 53 7.00 19.86 2.19
CA GLN A 53 7.63 18.89 1.30
C GLN A 53 9.13 19.13 1.12
N ASN A 54 9.55 20.41 1.11
CA ASN A 54 10.95 20.79 0.95
C ASN A 54 11.74 20.80 2.27
N ASN A 55 11.08 20.58 3.40
CA ASN A 55 11.68 20.67 4.73
C ASN A 55 11.70 19.30 5.42
N LYS A 56 12.80 18.99 6.11
CA LYS A 56 12.87 17.82 6.99
C LYS A 56 11.91 18.01 8.16
N SER A 57 10.84 17.23 8.16
CA SER A 57 9.72 17.39 9.09
C SER A 57 9.28 16.06 9.64
N THR A 58 8.72 16.08 10.86
CA THR A 58 8.01 14.92 11.43
C THR A 58 6.52 15.13 11.19
N VAL A 59 5.86 14.15 10.57
CA VAL A 59 4.44 14.24 10.19
C VAL A 59 3.68 13.07 10.80
N VAL A 60 2.51 13.34 11.36
CA VAL A 60 1.64 12.32 11.96
C VAL A 60 0.37 12.18 11.13
N PHE A 61 0.09 10.96 10.67
CA PHE A 61 -1.13 10.61 9.96
C PHE A 61 -2.09 9.85 10.87
N THR A 62 -3.32 10.35 11.01
CA THR A 62 -4.34 9.75 11.86
C THR A 62 -5.40 8.97 11.09
N SER A 63 -5.38 9.03 9.75
CA SER A 63 -6.35 8.38 8.88
C SER A 63 -5.74 8.02 7.53
N ALA A 64 -6.10 6.84 7.00
CA ALA A 64 -5.74 6.43 5.64
C ALA A 64 -6.25 7.41 4.57
N HIS A 65 -7.40 8.06 4.78
CA HIS A 65 -7.90 9.08 3.86
C HIS A 65 -7.01 10.32 3.82
N ALA A 66 -6.44 10.70 4.97
CA ALA A 66 -5.48 11.81 5.05
C ALA A 66 -4.18 11.45 4.32
N VAL A 67 -3.69 10.21 4.46
CA VAL A 67 -2.52 9.73 3.71
C VAL A 67 -2.77 9.84 2.21
N LYS A 68 -3.87 9.27 1.70
CA LYS A 68 -4.23 9.32 0.27
C LYS A 68 -4.31 10.75 -0.26
N ALA A 69 -5.00 11.63 0.47
CA ALA A 69 -5.18 13.01 0.05
C ALA A 69 -3.84 13.76 -0.03
N ILE A 70 -2.99 13.64 0.99
CA ILE A 70 -1.69 14.33 1.02
C ILE A 70 -0.74 13.76 -0.02
N VAL A 71 -0.60 12.44 -0.11
CA VAL A 71 0.29 11.78 -1.08
C VAL A 71 -0.08 12.16 -2.50
N SER A 72 -1.37 12.23 -2.84
CA SER A 72 -1.83 12.60 -4.19
C SER A 72 -1.43 14.01 -4.63
N MET A 73 -1.01 14.88 -3.69
CA MET A 73 -0.60 16.25 -3.96
C MET A 73 0.92 16.45 -3.98
N LEU A 74 1.69 15.48 -3.50
CA LEU A 74 3.14 15.62 -3.42
C LEU A 74 3.74 15.46 -4.81
N ALA A 75 4.56 16.43 -5.22
CA ALA A 75 5.27 16.34 -6.51
C ALA A 75 6.43 15.33 -6.49
N SER A 76 6.96 15.03 -5.30
CA SER A 76 8.08 14.13 -5.06
C SER A 76 8.01 13.57 -3.64
N THR A 77 8.73 12.48 -3.39
CA THR A 77 8.81 11.85 -2.08
C THR A 77 9.60 12.73 -1.09
N PRO A 78 8.98 13.30 -0.05
CA PRO A 78 9.66 14.14 0.92
C PRO A 78 10.51 13.32 1.91
N ASP A 79 11.56 13.94 2.47
CA ASP A 79 12.38 13.37 3.56
C ASP A 79 11.68 13.56 4.93
N TRP A 80 10.46 13.06 5.04
CA TRP A 80 9.67 13.15 6.26
C TRP A 80 9.86 11.95 7.17
N LYS A 81 9.91 12.21 8.47
CA LYS A 81 9.70 11.17 9.49
C LYS A 81 8.21 11.01 9.70
N ALA A 82 7.60 10.05 9.02
CA ALA A 82 6.17 9.80 9.11
C ALA A 82 5.84 8.82 10.24
N ALA A 83 4.91 9.21 11.11
CA ALA A 83 4.27 8.34 12.11
C ALA A 83 2.78 8.20 11.78
N CYS A 84 2.15 7.11 12.22
CA CYS A 84 0.74 6.87 11.97
C CYS A 84 0.03 6.24 13.16
N ILE A 85 -1.28 6.49 13.26
CA ILE A 85 -2.15 5.88 14.25
C ILE A 85 -3.00 4.80 13.55
N GLY A 86 -2.79 3.54 13.95
CA GLY A 86 -3.57 2.39 13.49
C GLY A 86 -3.00 1.65 12.25
N GLY A 87 -3.33 0.37 12.15
CA GLY A 87 -2.81 -0.53 11.11
C GLY A 87 -3.24 -0.15 9.69
N ALA A 88 -4.50 0.26 9.50
CA ALA A 88 -5.01 0.67 8.19
C ALA A 88 -4.29 1.92 7.64
N THR A 89 -3.98 2.89 8.51
CA THR A 89 -3.22 4.09 8.14
C THR A 89 -1.77 3.75 7.77
N ARG A 90 -1.16 2.82 8.52
CA ARG A 90 0.20 2.34 8.25
C ARG A 90 0.28 1.65 6.88
N GLN A 91 -0.64 0.74 6.60
CA GLN A 91 -0.67 0.00 5.35
C GLN A 91 -0.77 0.96 4.15
N GLU A 92 -1.60 1.98 4.26
CA GLU A 92 -1.75 3.00 3.21
C GLU A 92 -0.47 3.81 3.00
N LEU A 93 0.24 4.15 4.09
CA LEU A 93 1.50 4.88 4.04
C LEU A 93 2.61 4.04 3.37
N GLU A 94 2.71 2.76 3.74
CA GLU A 94 3.69 1.83 3.15
C GLU A 94 3.41 1.57 1.67
N TRP A 95 2.14 1.43 1.28
CA TRP A 95 1.74 1.28 -0.13
C TRP A 95 2.10 2.52 -0.96
N SER A 96 1.90 3.71 -0.37
CA SER A 96 2.13 5.00 -1.01
C SER A 96 3.60 5.39 -1.12
N TYR A 97 4.49 4.79 -0.32
CA TYR A 97 5.94 5.04 -0.30
C TYR A 97 6.73 3.77 -0.70
N PRO A 98 6.74 3.39 -2.00
CA PRO A 98 7.34 2.12 -2.45
C PRO A 98 8.87 2.08 -2.41
N ALA A 99 9.56 3.19 -2.10
CA ALA A 99 11.02 3.25 -2.18
C ALA A 99 11.74 2.39 -1.12
N ILE A 100 11.12 2.16 0.05
CA ILE A 100 11.82 1.57 1.20
C ILE A 100 12.07 0.06 1.04
N PRO A 101 11.09 -0.80 0.70
CA PRO A 101 11.34 -2.24 0.65
C PRO A 101 12.22 -2.66 -0.54
N VAL A 102 12.05 -2.03 -1.72
CA VAL A 102 12.80 -2.43 -2.93
C VAL A 102 14.28 -2.06 -2.82
N ILE A 103 14.59 -0.87 -2.31
CA ILE A 103 15.98 -0.41 -2.14
C ILE A 103 16.66 -1.21 -1.02
N ALA A 104 15.95 -1.53 0.08
CA ALA A 104 16.49 -2.31 1.17
C ALA A 104 16.85 -3.75 0.74
N ILE A 105 15.96 -4.41 -0.02
CA ILE A 105 16.23 -5.74 -0.56
C ILE A 105 17.42 -5.69 -1.51
N ALA A 106 17.47 -4.71 -2.43
CA ALA A 106 18.58 -4.55 -3.36
C ALA A 106 19.93 -4.31 -2.65
N MET A 107 19.97 -3.45 -1.62
CA MET A 107 21.18 -3.21 -0.83
C MET A 107 21.62 -4.46 -0.06
N LEU A 108 20.69 -5.16 0.61
CA LEU A 108 21.00 -6.33 1.42
C LEU A 108 21.56 -7.48 0.56
N THR A 109 21.01 -7.68 -0.63
CA THR A 109 21.54 -8.67 -1.59
C THR A 109 22.87 -8.25 -2.20
N PHE A 110 23.07 -6.96 -2.47
CA PHE A 110 24.34 -6.46 -3.02
C PHE A 110 25.47 -6.62 -1.99
N THR A 111 25.23 -6.23 -0.72
CA THR A 111 26.20 -6.42 0.35
C THR A 111 26.45 -7.91 0.63
N GLY A 112 25.42 -8.77 0.55
CA GLY A 112 25.57 -10.22 0.75
C GLY A 112 26.39 -10.91 -0.35
N ILE A 113 26.20 -10.54 -1.62
CA ILE A 113 26.89 -11.17 -2.76
C ILE A 113 28.33 -10.64 -2.91
N PHE A 114 28.57 -9.35 -2.65
CA PHE A 114 29.86 -8.71 -2.93
C PHE A 114 30.81 -8.60 -1.72
N ASN A 115 30.40 -9.00 -0.51
CA ASN A 115 31.27 -8.99 0.68
C ASN A 115 32.11 -10.28 0.86
N ILE A 116 32.27 -11.08 -0.20
CA ILE A 116 33.13 -12.27 -0.18
C ILE A 116 34.51 -11.84 -0.71
N LYS A 117 35.50 -11.70 0.19
CA LYS A 117 36.84 -11.15 -0.04
C LYS A 117 37.70 -11.81 -1.15
N ALA A 118 37.21 -12.83 -1.85
CA ALA A 118 38.01 -13.65 -2.75
C ALA A 118 37.33 -14.01 -4.09
N ILE A 119 36.40 -13.17 -4.59
CA ILE A 119 35.79 -13.40 -5.91
C ILE A 119 36.57 -12.67 -7.02
N ASN A 120 36.93 -13.41 -8.06
CA ASN A 120 37.50 -12.85 -9.29
C ASN A 120 36.49 -11.92 -9.99
N ARG A 121 36.97 -10.82 -10.58
CA ARG A 121 36.15 -9.81 -11.30
C ARG A 121 35.19 -10.44 -12.33
N SER A 122 35.63 -11.47 -13.05
CA SER A 122 34.80 -12.16 -14.04
C SER A 122 33.68 -12.99 -13.41
N SER A 123 33.92 -13.64 -12.27
CA SER A 123 32.90 -14.40 -11.54
C SER A 123 31.87 -13.49 -10.88
N ALA A 124 32.29 -12.33 -10.37
CA ALA A 124 31.40 -11.29 -9.87
C ALA A 124 30.41 -10.78 -10.94
N ALA A 125 30.91 -10.52 -12.16
CA ALA A 125 30.06 -10.05 -13.26
C ALA A 125 29.00 -11.08 -13.65
N VAL A 126 29.37 -12.36 -13.73
CA VAL A 126 28.42 -13.44 -14.04
C VAL A 126 27.37 -13.59 -12.95
N LEU A 127 27.78 -13.59 -11.67
CA LEU A 127 26.83 -13.66 -10.54
C LEU A 127 25.89 -12.46 -10.50
N PHE A 128 26.38 -11.26 -10.84
CA PHE A 128 25.55 -10.06 -10.92
C PHE A 128 24.49 -10.15 -12.01
N VAL A 129 24.84 -10.64 -13.21
CA VAL A 129 23.90 -10.81 -14.32
C VAL A 129 22.84 -11.86 -13.98
N VAL A 130 23.26 -13.01 -13.43
CA VAL A 130 22.33 -14.05 -12.96
C VAL A 130 21.40 -13.52 -11.88
N TRP A 131 21.93 -12.74 -10.93
CA TRP A 131 21.14 -12.11 -9.88
C TRP A 131 20.14 -11.09 -10.43
N LEU A 132 20.55 -10.20 -11.35
CA LEU A 132 19.65 -9.24 -12.00
C LEU A 132 18.50 -9.95 -12.72
N PHE A 133 18.79 -11.05 -13.41
CA PHE A 133 17.77 -11.84 -14.11
C PHE A 133 16.83 -12.56 -13.14
N SER A 134 17.36 -13.12 -12.05
CA SER A 134 16.57 -13.74 -10.98
C SER A 134 15.69 -12.71 -10.25
N LEU A 135 16.20 -11.51 -10.00
CA LEU A 135 15.44 -10.46 -9.34
C LEU A 135 14.34 -9.92 -10.27
N GLY A 136 14.66 -9.68 -11.54
CA GLY A 136 13.68 -9.22 -12.52
C GLY A 136 12.54 -10.22 -12.72
N THR A 137 12.85 -11.52 -12.81
CA THR A 137 11.83 -12.57 -12.89
C THR A 137 11.00 -12.66 -11.60
N MET A 138 11.64 -12.57 -10.43
CA MET A 138 10.92 -12.54 -9.14
C MET A 138 9.96 -11.35 -9.05
N LEU A 139 10.41 -10.14 -9.38
CA LEU A 139 9.56 -8.94 -9.38
C LEU A 139 8.41 -9.05 -10.39
N PHE A 140 8.66 -9.63 -11.57
CA PHE A 140 7.63 -9.90 -12.56
C PHE A 140 6.56 -10.85 -12.02
N TYR A 141 6.96 -11.98 -11.43
CA TYR A 141 6.01 -12.95 -10.88
C TYR A 141 5.24 -12.40 -9.68
N ILE A 142 5.91 -11.67 -8.80
CA ILE A 142 5.25 -10.97 -7.68
C ILE A 142 4.20 -10.00 -8.22
N SER A 143 4.55 -9.17 -9.20
CA SER A 143 3.62 -8.22 -9.81
C SER A 143 2.44 -8.93 -10.49
N LYS A 144 2.70 -10.05 -11.16
CA LYS A 144 1.67 -10.88 -11.78
C LYS A 144 0.73 -11.49 -10.75
N VAL A 145 1.27 -12.07 -9.67
CA VAL A 145 0.48 -12.66 -8.58
C VAL A 145 -0.38 -11.58 -7.91
N PHE A 146 0.17 -10.40 -7.64
CA PHE A 146 -0.61 -9.28 -7.12
C PHE A 146 -1.70 -8.79 -8.09
N ASN A 147 -1.42 -8.77 -9.39
CA ASN A 147 -2.42 -8.46 -10.41
C ASN A 147 -3.50 -9.53 -10.53
N ASP A 148 -3.15 -10.82 -10.40
CA ASP A 148 -4.10 -11.93 -10.41
C ASP A 148 -4.97 -11.91 -9.14
N PHE A 149 -4.42 -11.55 -7.98
CA PHE A 149 -5.21 -11.28 -6.78
C PHE A 149 -6.13 -10.08 -6.96
N ARG A 150 -5.65 -9.00 -7.58
CA ARG A 150 -6.46 -7.81 -7.88
C ARG A 150 -7.58 -8.12 -8.88
N SER A 151 -7.31 -8.92 -9.90
CA SER A 151 -8.27 -9.42 -10.90
C SER A 151 -9.30 -10.34 -10.27
N SER A 152 -8.86 -11.26 -9.41
CA SER A 152 -9.72 -12.17 -8.66
C SER A 152 -10.59 -11.44 -7.62
N ALA A 153 -10.09 -10.33 -7.06
CA ALA A 153 -10.84 -9.42 -6.19
C ALA A 153 -11.64 -8.34 -6.97
N SER A 154 -11.61 -8.35 -8.30
CA SER A 154 -12.46 -7.51 -9.16
C SER A 154 -13.47 -8.30 -9.98
N CYS A 155 -13.59 -9.61 -9.75
CA CYS A 155 -14.45 -10.52 -10.51
C CYS A 155 -15.23 -11.48 -9.59
N ARG A 156 -16.22 -10.97 -8.85
CA ARG A 156 -17.60 -11.49 -8.80
C ARG A 156 -18.49 -10.66 -7.88
#